data_AF-A0A432IY73-F1
#
_entry.id   AF-A0A432IY73-F1
#
_cell.length_a   1.000
_cell.length_b   1.000
_cell.length_c   1.000
_cell.angle_alpha   90.00
_cell.angle_beta   90.00
_cell.angle_gamma   90.00
#
_symmetry.space_group_name_H-M   'P 1'
#
loop_
_entity.id
_entity.type
_entity.pdbx_description
1 polymer ?
#
loop_
_entity_poly.entity_id
_entity_poly.type
_entity_poly.pdbx_seq_one_letter_code
_entity_poly.pdbx_strand_id
1 'polypeptide(L)'
;QLNIYVKTNFNDSRMSKNITYELNDIKNELKLNYILKDLKMQIIDIWKKENIINLSIPLLIRIKFQHTNLRDLDNLKNTFYKISIIDNYTLEEFNINYSFFKIYYYGNPKRLRTELLKFGYQLNNDQGHWGLYIND
;
A
#
# COMPACT_ATOMS: atom_id res chain seq x y z
N GLN A 1 10.13 -10.31 -34.48
CA GLN A 1 9.90 -10.37 -33.02
C GLN A 1 9.89 -8.95 -32.46
N LEU A 2 9.01 -8.66 -31.51
CA LEU A 2 8.94 -7.37 -30.80
C LEU A 2 9.34 -7.60 -29.34
N ASN A 3 10.37 -6.87 -28.89
CA ASN A 3 10.86 -6.93 -27.52
C ASN A 3 10.48 -5.66 -26.77
N ILE A 4 9.83 -5.80 -25.64
CA ILE A 4 9.35 -4.69 -24.81
C ILE A 4 9.94 -4.79 -23.42
N TYR A 5 10.54 -3.70 -22.97
CA TYR A 5 11.05 -3.55 -21.62
C TYR A 5 10.08 -2.74 -20.77
N VAL A 6 9.51 -3.38 -19.76
CA VAL A 6 8.63 -2.75 -18.77
C VAL A 6 9.46 -2.47 -17.52
N LYS A 7 9.49 -1.21 -17.09
CA LYS A 7 10.12 -0.78 -15.84
C LYS A 7 9.11 0.00 -15.01
N THR A 8 8.88 -0.42 -13.78
CA THR A 8 7.92 0.21 -12.86
C THR A 8 8.58 0.54 -11.53
N ASN A 9 8.01 1.54 -10.84
CA ASN A 9 8.35 1.88 -9.47
C ASN A 9 7.04 2.10 -8.69
N PHE A 10 6.64 1.12 -7.89
CA PHE A 10 5.43 1.20 -7.07
C PHE A 10 5.81 1.15 -5.59
N ASN A 11 5.60 2.24 -4.84
CA ASN A 11 5.90 2.31 -3.40
C ASN A 11 7.31 1.79 -3.06
N ASP A 12 8.33 2.31 -3.76
CA ASP A 12 9.74 1.92 -3.67
C ASP A 12 10.08 0.49 -4.14
N SER A 13 9.08 -0.28 -4.57
CA SER A 13 9.29 -1.54 -5.29
C SER A 13 9.59 -1.26 -6.76
N ARG A 14 10.89 -1.34 -7.09
CA ARG A 14 11.37 -1.24 -8.47
C ARG A 14 11.33 -2.62 -9.10
N MET A 15 10.53 -2.76 -10.17
CA MET A 15 10.47 -4.00 -10.96
C MET A 15 10.84 -3.70 -12.40
N SER A 16 11.50 -4.67 -13.04
CA SER A 16 11.68 -4.68 -14.48
C SER A 16 11.34 -6.04 -15.06
N LYS A 17 10.71 -6.04 -16.24
CA LYS A 17 10.32 -7.25 -16.96
C LYS A 17 10.57 -7.07 -18.44
N ASN A 18 11.19 -8.06 -19.07
CA ASN A 18 11.29 -8.18 -20.52
C ASN A 18 10.14 -9.05 -21.01
N ILE A 19 9.45 -8.59 -22.06
CA ILE A 19 8.35 -9.31 -22.69
C ILE A 19 8.64 -9.38 -24.19
N THR A 20 8.59 -10.59 -24.75
CA THR A 20 8.81 -10.82 -26.17
C THR A 20 7.53 -11.31 -26.81
N TYR A 21 7.17 -10.68 -27.93
CA TYR A 21 6.05 -11.11 -28.76
C TYR A 21 6.55 -11.51 -30.14
N GLU A 22 5.96 -12.56 -30.68
CA GLU A 22 6.10 -12.85 -32.09
C GLU A 22 5.34 -11.79 -32.88
N LEU A 23 6.06 -10.96 -33.64
CA LEU A 23 5.49 -9.99 -34.54
C LEU A 23 6.37 -9.98 -35.79
N ASN A 24 5.78 -10.38 -36.91
CA ASN A 24 6.46 -10.53 -38.20
C ASN A 24 6.31 -9.26 -39.04
N ASP A 25 5.22 -8.52 -38.84
CA ASP A 25 4.94 -7.24 -39.51
C ASP A 25 4.35 -6.25 -38.50
N ILE A 26 4.96 -5.07 -38.40
CA ILE A 26 4.53 -3.98 -37.52
C ILE A 26 3.22 -3.34 -38.01
N LYS A 27 2.82 -3.54 -39.27
CA LYS A 27 1.55 -3.06 -39.80
C LYS A 27 0.37 -3.96 -39.45
N ASN A 28 0.60 -5.10 -38.79
CA ASN A 28 -0.47 -6.00 -38.37
C ASN A 28 -1.22 -5.43 -37.16
N GLU A 29 -2.22 -4.57 -37.43
CA GLU A 29 -3.02 -3.88 -36.41
C GLU A 29 -3.73 -4.83 -35.44
N LEU A 30 -4.24 -5.97 -35.94
CA LEU A 30 -4.91 -6.97 -35.09
C LEU A 30 -3.93 -7.53 -34.05
N LYS A 31 -2.71 -7.89 -34.47
CA LYS A 31 -1.69 -8.43 -33.58
C LYS A 31 -1.17 -7.36 -32.62
N LEU A 32 -1.02 -6.12 -33.07
CA LEU A 32 -0.66 -4.99 -32.21
C LEU A 32 -1.73 -4.70 -31.15
N ASN A 33 -3.01 -4.73 -31.51
CA ASN A 33 -4.12 -4.55 -30.56
C ASN A 33 -4.17 -5.66 -29.50
N TYR A 34 -3.87 -6.90 -29.89
CA TYR A 34 -3.69 -8.00 -28.93
C TYR A 34 -2.53 -7.74 -27.98
N ILE A 35 -1.34 -7.40 -28.51
CA ILE A 35 -0.15 -7.08 -27.71
C ILE A 35 -0.44 -5.95 -26.72
N LEU A 36 -1.14 -4.89 -27.15
CA LEU A 36 -1.52 -3.78 -26.29
C LEU A 36 -2.42 -4.21 -25.12
N LYS A 37 -3.45 -5.02 -25.39
CA LYS A 37 -4.36 -5.55 -24.36
C LYS A 37 -3.62 -6.44 -23.37
N ASP A 38 -2.74 -7.30 -23.88
CA ASP A 38 -1.94 -8.21 -23.07
C ASP A 38 -0.94 -7.45 -22.18
N LEU A 39 -0.20 -6.47 -22.73
CA LEU A 39 0.68 -5.59 -21.96
C LEU A 39 -0.07 -4.87 -20.83
N LYS A 40 -1.26 -4.35 -21.12
CA LYS A 40 -2.12 -3.71 -20.11
C LYS A 40 -2.46 -4.68 -18.99
N MET A 41 -2.83 -5.92 -19.32
CA MET A 41 -3.11 -6.97 -18.34
C MET A 41 -1.87 -7.30 -17.51
N GLN A 42 -0.71 -7.48 -18.13
CA GLN A 42 0.55 -7.76 -17.42
C GLN A 42 0.97 -6.63 -16.46
N ILE A 43 0.82 -5.36 -16.85
CA ILE A 43 1.12 -4.21 -15.97
C ILE A 43 0.15 -4.19 -14.78
N ILE A 44 -1.15 -4.46 -15.03
CA ILE A 44 -2.15 -4.58 -13.96
C ILE A 44 -1.78 -5.71 -13.00
N ASP A 45 -1.34 -6.85 -13.52
CA ASP A 45 -0.95 -7.99 -12.69
C ASP A 45 0.34 -7.71 -11.90
N ILE A 46 1.30 -6.97 -12.47
CA ILE A 46 2.47 -6.46 -11.73
C ILE A 46 2.01 -5.56 -10.59
N TRP A 47 1.12 -4.61 -10.85
CA TRP A 47 0.57 -3.74 -9.81
C TRP A 47 -0.18 -4.53 -8.74
N LYS A 48 -1.01 -5.50 -9.13
CA LYS A 48 -1.72 -6.40 -8.20
C LYS A 48 -0.75 -7.24 -7.38
N LYS A 49 0.33 -7.76 -7.98
CA LYS A 49 1.34 -8.57 -7.30
C LYS A 49 2.04 -7.80 -6.19
N GLU A 50 2.38 -6.55 -6.44
CA GLU A 50 2.95 -5.66 -5.42
C GLU A 50 1.91 -5.26 -4.37
N ASN A 51 0.62 -5.26 -4.73
CA ASN A 51 -0.51 -4.98 -3.86
C ASN A 51 -1.29 -6.23 -3.44
N ILE A 52 -0.71 -7.45 -3.37
CA ILE A 52 -1.43 -8.69 -2.96
C ILE A 52 -1.85 -8.56 -1.50
N ILE A 53 -2.95 -7.86 -1.29
CA ILE A 53 -3.96 -8.00 -0.26
C ILE A 53 -5.28 -7.65 -0.94
N ASN A 54 -6.31 -8.45 -0.67
CA ASN A 54 -7.64 -8.28 -1.20
C ASN A 54 -8.14 -6.85 -0.93
N LEU A 55 -8.15 -6.00 -1.96
CA LEU A 55 -8.65 -4.62 -1.86
C LEU A 55 -10.16 -4.54 -1.62
N SER A 56 -10.87 -5.66 -1.73
CA SER A 56 -12.31 -5.74 -1.49
C SER A 56 -12.64 -6.02 -0.02
N ILE A 57 -11.65 -6.37 0.82
CA ILE A 57 -11.87 -6.67 2.24
C ILE A 57 -10.86 -5.90 3.08
N PRO A 58 -11.31 -5.04 4.02
CA PRO A 58 -10.40 -4.36 4.92
C PRO A 58 -9.74 -5.37 5.85
N LEU A 59 -8.42 -5.27 6.00
CA LEU A 59 -7.67 -5.99 7.02
C LEU A 59 -7.72 -5.28 8.36
N LEU A 60 -7.62 -6.06 9.42
CA LEU A 60 -7.51 -5.57 10.78
C LEU A 60 -6.05 -5.55 11.23
N ILE A 61 -5.63 -4.44 11.84
CA ILE A 61 -4.38 -4.35 12.58
C ILE A 61 -4.62 -3.69 13.93
N ARG A 62 -4.02 -4.23 14.99
CA ARG A 62 -4.00 -3.62 16.32
C ARG A 62 -2.67 -2.92 16.52
N ILE A 63 -2.68 -1.61 16.69
CA ILE A 63 -1.48 -0.79 16.85
C ILE A 63 -1.41 -0.18 18.24
N LYS A 64 -0.19 -0.13 18.81
CA LYS A 64 0.12 0.65 20.00
C LYS A 64 0.63 2.02 19.58
N PHE A 65 -0.04 3.08 19.98
CA PHE A 65 0.43 4.45 19.80
C PHE A 65 0.93 4.99 21.14
N GLN A 66 2.21 5.39 21.19
CA GLN A 66 2.73 6.11 22.35
C GLN A 66 2.42 7.60 22.19
N HIS A 67 1.92 8.21 23.25
CA HIS A 67 1.59 9.63 23.28
C HIS A 67 1.93 10.22 24.64
N THR A 68 2.21 11.52 24.65
CA THR A 68 2.53 12.25 25.89
C THR A 68 1.37 13.14 26.34
N ASN A 69 0.44 13.44 25.42
CA ASN A 69 -0.69 14.32 25.67
C ASN A 69 -1.89 13.93 24.78
N LEU A 70 -3.07 14.45 25.14
CA LEU A 70 -4.31 14.19 24.39
C LEU A 70 -4.33 14.78 22.98
N ARG A 71 -3.55 15.84 22.72
CA ARG A 71 -3.48 16.49 21.41
C ARG A 71 -2.82 15.57 20.38
N ASP A 72 -1.83 14.77 20.79
CA ASP A 72 -1.21 13.76 19.93
C ASP A 72 -2.25 12.72 19.47
N LEU A 73 -3.16 12.34 20.36
CA LEU A 73 -4.26 11.42 20.07
C LEU A 73 -5.24 12.01 19.05
N ASP A 74 -5.63 13.27 19.21
CA ASP A 74 -6.53 13.96 18.28
C ASP A 74 -5.88 14.16 16.91
N ASN A 75 -4.58 14.50 16.87
CA ASN A 75 -3.81 14.58 15.63
C ASN A 75 -3.77 13.24 14.90
N LEU A 76 -3.58 12.14 15.63
CA LEU A 76 -3.58 10.81 15.04
C LEU A 76 -4.94 10.43 14.48
N LYS A 77 -6.02 10.66 15.23
CA LYS A 77 -7.40 10.43 14.77
C LYS A 77 -7.71 11.23 13.50
N ASN A 78 -7.34 12.51 13.48
CA ASN A 78 -7.47 13.37 12.30
C ASN A 78 -6.66 12.86 11.11
N THR A 79 -5.50 12.27 11.37
CA THR A 79 -4.66 11.65 10.34
C THR A 79 -5.32 10.39 9.77
N PHE A 80 -5.90 9.52 10.60
CA PHE A 80 -6.63 8.35 10.11
C PHE A 80 -7.75 8.72 9.16
N TYR A 81 -8.51 9.79 9.45
CA TYR A 81 -9.56 10.29 8.55
C TYR A 81 -9.03 10.77 7.19
N LYS A 82 -7.75 11.20 7.10
CA LYS A 82 -7.14 11.67 5.85
C LYS A 82 -6.55 10.54 5.01
N ILE A 83 -6.27 9.38 5.60
CA ILE A 83 -5.67 8.24 4.90
C ILE A 83 -6.78 7.45 4.21
N SER A 84 -6.87 7.56 2.89
CA SER A 84 -7.97 7.00 2.10
C SER A 84 -8.08 5.47 2.11
N ILE A 85 -7.03 4.77 2.56
CA ILE A 85 -7.05 3.31 2.67
C ILE A 85 -7.58 2.84 4.02
N ILE A 86 -7.70 3.72 5.01
CA ILE A 86 -8.31 3.39 6.31
C ILE A 86 -9.82 3.50 6.13
N ASP A 87 -10.51 2.38 6.33
CA ASP A 87 -11.97 2.30 6.29
C ASP A 87 -12.56 2.89 7.58
N ASN A 88 -12.09 2.38 8.72
CA ASN A 88 -12.47 2.88 10.03
C ASN A 88 -11.41 2.50 11.10
N TYR A 89 -11.59 3.03 12.31
CA TYR A 89 -10.77 2.67 13.45
C TYR A 89 -11.58 2.71 14.75
N THR A 90 -11.12 1.97 15.76
CA THR A 90 -11.65 2.01 17.12
C THR A 90 -10.53 2.16 18.13
N LEU A 91 -10.77 2.96 19.17
CA LEU A 91 -9.89 3.06 20.34
C LEU A 91 -10.28 1.94 21.30
N GLU A 92 -9.39 0.96 21.48
CA GLU A 92 -9.65 -0.18 22.37
C GLU A 92 -9.24 0.11 23.80
N GLU A 93 -8.05 0.69 23.97
CA GLU A 93 -7.48 0.97 25.28
C GLU A 93 -6.85 2.35 25.29
N PHE A 94 -7.00 3.03 26.42
CA PHE A 94 -6.41 4.34 26.65
C PHE A 94 -5.72 4.35 28.02
N ASN A 95 -4.47 4.82 28.02
CA ASN A 95 -3.64 5.06 29.19
C ASN A 95 -2.95 6.43 29.02
N ILE A 96 -2.42 6.98 30.12
CA ILE A 96 -1.64 8.23 30.13
C ILE A 96 -0.42 8.22 29.20
N ASN A 97 0.15 7.04 28.93
CA ASN A 97 1.39 6.92 28.13
C ASN A 97 1.19 6.28 26.75
N TYR A 98 0.04 5.64 26.53
CA TYR A 98 -0.22 4.93 25.28
C TYR A 98 -1.70 4.66 25.05
N SER A 99 -2.03 4.36 23.79
CA SER A 99 -3.35 3.91 23.37
C SER A 99 -3.23 2.75 22.39
N PHE A 100 -4.21 1.85 22.43
CA PHE A 100 -4.35 0.82 21.41
C PHE A 100 -5.50 1.14 20.47
N PHE A 101 -5.20 1.11 19.18
CA PHE A 101 -6.20 1.28 18.12
C PHE A 101 -6.32 0.00 17.33
N LYS A 102 -7.56 -0.39 17.03
CA LYS A 102 -7.87 -1.30 15.93
C LYS A 102 -8.13 -0.47 14.69
N ILE A 103 -7.40 -0.74 13.61
CA ILE A 103 -7.56 -0.06 12.33
C ILE A 103 -8.00 -1.09 11.29
N TYR A 104 -9.04 -0.74 10.57
CA TYR A 104 -9.54 -1.48 9.42
C TYR A 104 -9.08 -0.75 8.17
N TYR A 105 -8.32 -1.41 7.30
CA TYR A 105 -7.70 -0.76 6.15
C TYR A 105 -7.57 -1.68 4.94
N TYR A 106 -7.64 -1.09 3.75
CA TYR A 106 -7.47 -1.79 2.49
C TYR A 106 -6.01 -1.90 2.07
N GLY A 107 -5.65 -3.03 1.46
CA GLY A 107 -4.27 -3.30 1.04
C GLY A 107 -3.43 -3.85 2.20
N ASN A 108 -2.13 -3.59 2.22
CA ASN A 108 -1.18 -4.33 3.05
C ASN A 108 -0.47 -3.53 4.13
N PRO A 109 0.09 -4.18 5.17
CA PRO A 109 0.77 -3.46 6.25
C PRO A 109 1.91 -2.56 5.74
N LYS A 110 2.58 -2.93 4.62
CA LYS A 110 3.59 -2.07 3.99
C LYS A 110 2.96 -0.80 3.43
N ARG A 111 1.82 -0.90 2.73
CA ARG A 111 1.06 0.24 2.20
C ARG A 111 0.54 1.13 3.34
N LEU A 112 0.00 0.54 4.40
CA LEU A 112 -0.41 1.28 5.59
C LEU A 112 0.75 2.07 6.20
N ARG A 113 1.92 1.42 6.34
CA ARG A 113 3.14 2.08 6.78
C ARG A 113 3.53 3.25 5.88
N THR A 114 3.51 3.08 4.56
CA THR A 114 3.83 4.14 3.61
C THR A 114 2.85 5.32 3.69
N GLU A 115 1.55 5.06 3.83
CA GLU A 115 0.55 6.13 3.97
C GLU A 115 0.71 6.89 5.30
N LEU A 116 0.92 6.18 6.41
CA LEU A 116 1.17 6.80 7.73
C LEU A 116 2.45 7.64 7.75
N LEU A 117 3.49 7.18 7.05
CA LEU A 117 4.78 7.88 6.98
C LEU A 117 4.65 9.26 6.32
N LYS A 118 3.73 9.45 5.37
CA LYS A 118 3.46 10.76 4.75
C LYS A 118 2.96 11.81 5.75
N PHE A 119 2.44 11.38 6.90
CA PHE A 119 1.97 12.23 7.98
C PHE A 119 2.93 12.25 9.18
N GLY A 120 4.15 11.72 9.01
CA GLY A 120 5.16 11.69 10.07
C GLY A 120 5.02 10.54 11.07
N TYR A 121 4.19 9.53 10.79
CA TYR A 121 4.01 8.38 11.67
C TYR A 121 4.75 7.14 11.15
N GLN A 122 5.69 6.63 11.95
CA GLN A 122 6.38 5.36 11.69
C GLN A 122 5.62 4.18 12.27
N LEU A 123 5.09 3.34 11.39
CA LEU A 123 4.52 2.04 11.75
C LEU A 123 5.60 0.96 11.70
N ASN A 124 5.95 0.39 12.85
CA ASN A 124 6.95 -0.66 13.00
C ASN A 124 6.30 -1.94 13.53
N ASN A 125 6.83 -3.09 13.13
CA ASN A 125 6.43 -4.41 13.61
C ASN A 125 7.60 -5.07 14.32
N ASP A 126 7.38 -5.47 15.56
CA ASP A 126 8.31 -6.30 16.32
C ASP A 126 7.62 -7.61 16.71
N GLN A 127 7.99 -8.71 16.04
CA GLN A 127 7.45 -10.06 16.31
C GLN A 127 5.91 -10.17 16.32
N GLY A 128 5.20 -9.34 15.56
CA GLY A 128 3.74 -9.30 15.49
C GLY A 128 3.11 -8.19 16.34
N HIS A 129 3.90 -7.47 17.13
CA HIS A 129 3.48 -6.29 17.86
C HIS A 129 3.72 -5.03 17.02
N TRP A 130 2.64 -4.36 16.67
CA TRP A 130 2.68 -3.14 15.86
C TRP A 130 2.74 -1.89 16.75
N GLY A 131 3.78 -1.10 16.59
CA GLY A 131 3.97 0.19 17.25
C GLY A 131 3.91 1.34 16.25
N LEU A 132 3.27 2.43 16.65
CA LEU A 132 3.20 3.68 15.89
C LEU A 132 3.92 4.78 16.65
N TYR A 133 4.89 5.41 16.01
CA TYR A 133 5.77 6.43 16.60
C TYR A 133 5.74 7.70 15.74
N ILE A 134 5.90 8.86 16.37
CA ILE A 134 6.03 10.14 15.67
C ILE A 134 7.50 10.30 15.28
N ASN A 135 7.76 10.72 14.04
CA ASN A 135 9.08 11.19 13.65
C ASN A 135 9.30 12.58 14.23
N ASP A 136 10.26 12.69 15.14
CA ASP A 136 10.89 13.96 15.49
C ASP A 136 11.82 14.44 14.35
#